data_AF-A0AAW0G8K1-F1
#
_entry.id   AF-A0AAW0G8K1-F1
#
_cell.length_a   1.000
_cell.length_b   1.000
_cell.length_c   1.000
_cell.angle_alpha   90.00
_cell.angle_beta   90.00
_cell.angle_gamma   90.00
#
_symmetry.space_group_name_H-M   'P 1'
#
loop_
_entity.id
_entity.type
_entity.pdbx_description
1 polymer ?
#
loop_
_entity_poly.entity_id
_entity_poly.type
_entity_poly.pdbx_seq_one_letter_code
_entity_poly.pdbx_strand_id
1 'polypeptide(L)'
;MSSPTSTAPPFRVSEFMGPYLVEMCVALVLYGITTAQTYVYMLNYKTDVITLKTTVAAVWIIETIHTVFLFRQVWFCAIMGFGDYNAIGSIEWSIIVSFPR
;
A
#
# COMPACT_ATOMS: atom_id res chain seq x y z
N MET A 1 42.56 17.91 -8.73
CA MET A 1 41.61 17.27 -9.65
C MET A 1 40.27 17.20 -8.93
N SER A 2 39.36 18.13 -9.22
CA SER A 2 38.05 18.25 -8.57
C SER A 2 37.09 17.21 -9.14
N SER A 3 36.72 16.24 -8.33
CA SER A 3 35.65 15.28 -8.63
C SER A 3 34.37 16.05 -8.97
N PRO A 4 33.64 15.70 -10.05
CA PRO A 4 32.37 16.34 -10.34
C PRO A 4 31.38 16.01 -9.22
N THR A 5 31.00 17.05 -8.48
CA THR A 5 29.90 17.04 -7.51
C THR A 5 28.64 16.55 -8.21
N SER A 6 28.19 15.34 -7.86
CA SER A 6 26.91 14.80 -8.32
C SER A 6 25.78 15.69 -7.78
N THR A 7 25.14 16.45 -8.65
CA THR A 7 24.06 17.41 -8.33
C THR A 7 22.65 16.80 -8.36
N ALA A 8 22.51 15.47 -8.39
CA ALA A 8 21.23 14.82 -8.17
C ALA A 8 21.13 14.41 -6.68
N PRO A 9 20.06 14.79 -5.95
CA PRO A 9 19.90 14.34 -4.58
C PRO A 9 19.89 12.80 -4.58
N PRO A 10 20.74 12.14 -3.78
CA PRO A 10 20.73 10.69 -3.70
C PRO A 10 19.34 10.24 -3.25
N PHE A 11 18.76 9.21 -3.89
CA PHE A 11 17.49 8.62 -3.50
C PHE A 11 17.51 8.32 -2.00
N ARG A 12 16.78 9.13 -1.21
CA ARG A 12 16.75 8.98 0.25
C ARG A 12 15.62 8.04 0.58
N VAL A 13 15.97 6.84 0.97
CA VAL A 13 15.04 5.76 1.33
C VAL A 13 13.99 6.21 2.37
N SER A 14 14.35 7.15 3.25
CA SER A 14 13.43 7.77 4.20
C SER A 14 12.27 8.55 3.56
N GLU A 15 12.49 9.16 2.39
CA GLU A 15 11.46 9.92 1.67
C GLU A 15 10.37 9.03 1.09
N PHE A 16 10.67 7.74 0.88
CA PHE A 16 9.74 6.76 0.34
C PHE A 16 9.18 5.83 1.42
N MET A 17 10.04 5.25 2.26
CA MET A 17 9.60 4.36 3.34
C MET A 17 8.77 5.05 4.41
N GLY A 18 9.01 6.35 4.67
CA GLY A 18 8.26 7.11 5.66
C GLY A 18 6.77 7.23 5.31
N PRO A 19 6.42 7.84 4.16
CA PRO A 19 5.04 7.91 3.69
C PRO A 19 4.39 6.54 3.52
N TYR A 20 5.13 5.55 2.99
CA TYR A 20 4.62 4.20 2.77
C TYR A 20 4.24 3.48 4.08
N LEU A 21 5.01 3.68 5.14
CA LEU A 21 4.69 3.14 6.46
C LEU A 21 3.41 3.76 7.02
N VAL A 22 3.24 5.08 6.83
CA VAL A 22 2.01 5.79 7.24
C VAL A 22 0.81 5.28 6.44
N GLU A 23 0.96 5.10 5.13
CA GLU A 23 -0.06 4.51 4.25
C GLU A 23 -0.47 3.12 4.73
N MET A 24 0.49 2.24 5.04
CA MET A 24 0.22 0.91 5.60
C MET A 24 -0.54 0.97 6.92
N CYS A 25 -0.16 1.86 7.85
CA CYS A 25 -0.88 2.02 9.12
C CYS A 25 -2.33 2.47 8.89
N VAL A 26 -2.55 3.44 8.01
CA VAL A 26 -3.89 3.93 7.66
C VAL A 26 -4.70 2.82 6.99
N ALA A 27 -4.12 2.08 6.05
CA ALA A 27 -4.77 0.96 5.38
C ALA A 27 -5.21 -0.13 6.36
N LEU A 28 -4.37 -0.46 7.36
CA LEU A 28 -4.73 -1.43 8.40
C LEU A 28 -5.91 -0.97 9.27
N VAL A 29 -5.95 0.32 9.63
CA VAL A 29 -7.08 0.90 10.39
C VAL A 29 -8.35 0.86 9.56
N LEU A 30 -8.28 1.29 8.29
CA LEU A 30 -9.41 1.25 7.37
C LEU A 30 -9.89 -0.18 7.13
N TYR A 31 -8.98 -1.15 6.97
CA TYR A 31 -9.33 -2.56 6.82
C TYR A 31 -10.08 -3.10 8.04
N GLY A 32 -9.65 -2.73 9.26
CA GLY A 32 -10.36 -3.07 10.49
C GLY A 32 -11.78 -2.49 10.54
N ILE A 33 -11.93 -1.22 10.18
CA ILE A 33 -13.23 -0.54 10.10
C ILE A 33 -14.13 -1.21 9.06
N THR A 34 -13.66 -1.42 7.84
CA THR A 34 -14.43 -2.05 6.75
C THR A 34 -14.82 -3.48 7.08
N THR A 35 -13.95 -4.24 7.76
CA THR A 35 -14.25 -5.58 8.25
C THR A 35 -15.36 -5.56 9.31
N ALA A 36 -15.28 -4.64 10.28
CA ALA A 36 -16.31 -4.47 11.30
C ALA A 36 -17.66 -4.04 10.68
N GLN A 37 -17.64 -3.08 9.76
CA GLN A 37 -18.82 -2.66 9.00
C GLN A 37 -19.45 -3.81 8.23
N THR A 38 -18.63 -4.61 7.53
CA THR A 38 -19.09 -5.78 6.77
C THR A 38 -19.72 -6.83 7.70
N TYR A 39 -19.09 -7.11 8.83
CA TYR A 39 -19.59 -8.07 9.82
C TYR A 39 -20.92 -7.62 10.43
N VAL A 40 -21.00 -6.37 10.89
CA VAL A 40 -22.22 -5.77 11.45
C VAL A 40 -23.35 -5.75 10.41
N TYR A 41 -23.02 -5.43 9.16
CA TYR A 41 -23.99 -5.43 8.07
C TYR A 41 -24.54 -6.84 7.78
N MET A 42 -23.67 -7.86 7.73
CA MET A 42 -24.10 -9.25 7.54
C MET A 42 -25.02 -9.76 8.66
N LEU A 43 -24.82 -9.31 9.89
CA LEU A 43 -25.64 -9.71 11.04
C LEU A 43 -27.02 -9.03 11.06
N ASN A 44 -27.07 -7.71 10.82
CA ASN A 44 -28.29 -6.93 10.99
C ASN A 44 -29.23 -6.98 9.78
N TYR A 45 -28.69 -7.14 8.57
CA TYR A 45 -29.46 -7.02 7.33
C TYR A 45 -29.55 -8.35 6.59
N LYS A 46 -30.18 -9.35 7.22
CA LYS A 46 -30.38 -10.68 6.62
C LYS A 46 -31.26 -10.66 5.37
N THR A 47 -32.26 -9.77 5.33
CA THR A 47 -33.28 -9.67 4.27
C THR A 47 -32.98 -8.65 3.16
N ASP A 48 -31.87 -7.89 3.26
CA ASP A 48 -31.57 -6.83 2.28
C ASP A 48 -31.16 -7.33 0.90
N VAL A 49 -31.41 -6.46 -0.09
CA VAL A 49 -31.08 -6.63 -1.51
C VAL A 49 -29.63 -7.07 -1.73
N ILE A 50 -29.48 -8.18 -2.46
CA ILE A 50 -28.20 -8.85 -2.75
C ILE A 50 -27.15 -7.88 -3.31
N THR A 51 -27.56 -6.87 -4.09
CA THR A 51 -26.69 -5.85 -4.68
C THR A 51 -25.89 -5.04 -3.65
N LEU A 52 -26.50 -4.71 -2.50
CA LEU A 52 -25.81 -3.96 -1.46
C LEU A 52 -24.80 -4.85 -0.72
N LYS A 53 -25.16 -6.14 -0.51
CA LYS A 53 -24.25 -7.17 0.03
C LYS A 53 -23.05 -7.42 -0.87
N THR A 54 -23.26 -7.54 -2.18
CA THR A 54 -22.16 -7.78 -3.12
C THR A 54 -21.24 -6.57 -3.22
N THR A 55 -21.78 -5.35 -3.16
CA THR A 55 -20.97 -4.12 -3.17
C THR A 55 -20.08 -4.02 -1.93
N VAL A 56 -20.63 -4.25 -0.73
CA VAL A 56 -19.86 -4.22 0.52
C VAL A 56 -18.78 -5.31 0.52
N ALA A 57 -19.11 -6.53 0.07
CA ALA A 57 -18.14 -7.61 -0.05
C ALA A 57 -17.03 -7.30 -1.08
N ALA A 58 -17.37 -6.69 -2.22
CA ALA A 58 -16.40 -6.31 -3.24
C ALA A 58 -15.43 -5.24 -2.72
N VAL A 59 -15.94 -4.21 -2.03
CA VAL A 59 -15.11 -3.18 -1.39
C VAL A 59 -14.18 -3.80 -0.35
N TRP A 60 -14.69 -4.71 0.49
CA TRP A 60 -13.86 -5.42 1.46
C TRP A 60 -12.76 -6.27 0.81
N ILE A 61 -13.06 -6.98 -0.30
CA ILE A 61 -12.06 -7.77 -1.04
C ILE A 61 -10.98 -6.86 -1.64
N ILE A 62 -11.36 -5.78 -2.31
CA ILE A 62 -10.43 -4.83 -2.92
C ILE A 62 -9.49 -4.27 -1.85
N GLU A 63 -10.03 -3.90 -0.68
CA GLU A 63 -9.23 -3.33 0.39
C GLU A 63 -8.32 -4.36 1.08
N THR A 64 -8.76 -5.63 1.14
CA THR A 64 -7.92 -6.75 1.59
C THR A 64 -6.73 -6.93 0.65
N ILE A 65 -6.98 -6.95 -0.67
CA ILE A 65 -5.94 -7.11 -1.69
C ILE A 65 -4.92 -5.96 -1.59
N HIS A 66 -5.41 -4.73 -1.49
CA HIS A 66 -4.57 -3.54 -1.32
C HIS A 66 -3.68 -3.65 -0.07
N THR A 67 -4.27 -4.00 1.08
CA THR A 67 -3.54 -4.17 2.34
C THR A 67 -2.47 -5.28 2.24
N VAL A 68 -2.77 -6.40 1.56
CA VAL A 68 -1.80 -7.49 1.35
C VAL A 68 -0.62 -7.05 0.49
N PHE A 69 -0.87 -6.25 -0.56
CA PHE A 69 0.22 -5.70 -1.38
C PHE A 69 1.12 -4.76 -0.58
N LEU A 70 0.54 -3.88 0.26
CA LEU A 70 1.32 -3.02 1.16
C LEU A 70 2.21 -3.83 2.10
N PHE A 71 1.64 -4.88 2.71
CA PHE A 71 2.38 -5.76 3.62
C PHE A 71 3.51 -6.50 2.90
N ARG A 72 3.27 -6.97 1.68
CA ARG A 72 4.26 -7.67 0.87
C ARG A 72 5.42 -6.76 0.49
N GLN A 73 5.14 -5.51 0.13
CA GLN A 73 6.15 -4.51 -0.20
C GLN A 73 7.01 -4.16 1.01
N VAL A 74 6.39 -3.90 2.17
CA VAL A 74 7.13 -3.66 3.42
C VAL A 74 7.99 -4.86 3.79
N TRP A 75 7.48 -6.08 3.67
CA TRP A 75 8.25 -7.30 3.93
C TRP A 75 9.48 -7.41 3.02
N PHE A 76 9.32 -7.13 1.72
CA PHE A 76 10.42 -7.17 0.77
C PHE A 76 11.48 -6.12 1.09
N CYS A 77 11.06 -4.89 1.38
CA CYS A 77 11.95 -3.78 1.73
C CYS A 77 12.66 -3.98 3.09
N ALA A 78 11.92 -4.44 4.10
CA ALA A 78 12.42 -4.51 5.48
C ALA A 78 13.22 -5.78 5.76
N ILE A 79 12.91 -6.90 5.10
CA ILE A 79 13.54 -8.20 5.39
C ILE A 79 14.44 -8.65 4.24
N MET A 80 13.94 -8.70 3.01
CA MET A 80 14.72 -9.23 1.87
C MET A 80 15.76 -8.23 1.34
N GLY A 81 15.42 -6.95 1.26
CA GLY A 81 16.28 -5.86 0.79
C GLY A 81 16.97 -5.09 1.92
N PHE A 82 17.08 -5.67 3.12
CA PHE A 82 17.68 -4.97 4.26
C PHE A 82 19.15 -4.59 3.95
N GLY A 83 19.40 -3.29 3.76
CA GLY A 83 20.70 -2.75 3.37
C GLY A 83 20.96 -2.62 1.86
N ASP A 84 20.05 -3.08 0.99
CA ASP A 84 20.12 -2.91 -0.46
C ASP A 84 19.08 -1.90 -0.96
N TYR A 85 19.49 -0.64 -1.02
CA TYR A 85 18.63 0.49 -1.37
C TYR A 85 18.34 0.63 -2.87
N ASN A 86 19.05 -0.11 -3.74
CA ASN A 86 18.84 -0.04 -5.19
C ASN A 86 17.59 -0.80 -5.64
N ALA A 87 17.21 -1.85 -4.93
CA ALA A 87 16.03 -2.66 -5.22
C ALA A 87 14.70 -1.91 -4.95
N ILE A 88 14.73 -0.90 -4.07
CA ILE A 88 13.54 -0.10 -3.72
C ILE A 88 13.28 0.94 -4.82
N GLY A 89 14.34 1.57 -5.35
CA GLY A 89 14.22 2.58 -6.40
C GLY A 89 13.72 2.03 -7.74
N SER A 90 13.99 0.76 -8.06
CA SER A 90 13.57 0.15 -9.35
C SER A 90 12.08 -0.20 -9.42
N ILE A 91 11.44 -0.47 -8.28
CA ILE A 91 10.00 -0.76 -8.19
C ILE A 91 9.18 0.53 -8.45
N GLU A 92 9.66 1.67 -7.96
CA GLU A 92 8.96 2.95 -8.10
C GLU A 92 9.01 3.56 -9.50
N TRP A 93 10.11 3.41 -10.24
CA TRP A 93 10.15 3.87 -11.64
C TRP A 93 9.02 3.27 -12.48
N SER A 94 8.65 2.02 -12.23
CA SER A 94 7.54 1.37 -12.97
C SER A 94 6.17 1.98 -12.63
N ILE A 95 5.96 2.44 -11.40
CA ILE A 95 4.71 3.10 -10.97
C ILE A 95 4.64 4.54 -11.51
N ILE A 96 5.75 5.26 -11.49
CA ILE A 96 5.83 6.66 -11.94
C ILE A 96 5.78 6.75 -13.47
N VAL A 97 6.39 5.81 -14.20
CA VAL A 97 6.37 5.83 -15.68
C VAL A 97 5.00 5.47 -16.24
N SER A 98 4.14 4.77 -15.47
CA SER A 98 2.80 4.38 -15.91
C SER A 98 1.78 5.52 -15.85
N PHE A 99 2.07 6.59 -15.11
CA PHE A 99 1.31 7.84 -15.14
C PHE A 99 2.12 8.93 -15.84
N PRO A 100 2.11 8.98 -17.19
CA PRO A 100 2.64 10.14 -17.88
C PRO A 100 1.73 11.33 -17.53
N ARG A 101 2.33 12.38 -16.97
CA ARG A 101 1.71 13.71 -16.99
C ARG A 101 1.64 14.24 -18.42
#